data_AF-A0A563C5I4-F1
#
_entry.id   AF-A0A563C5I4-F1
#
_cell.length_a   1.000
_cell.length_b   1.000
_cell.length_c   1.000
_cell.angle_alpha   90.00
_cell.angle_beta   90.00
_cell.angle_gamma   90.00
#
_symmetry.space_group_name_H-M   'P 1'
#
loop_
_entity.id
_entity.type
_entity.pdbx_description
1 polymer ?
#
loop_
_entity_poly.entity_id
_entity_poly.type
_entity_poly.pdbx_seq_one_letter_code
_entity_poly.pdbx_strand_id
1 'polypeptide(L)'
;MDKRFKKSENGLIAHIYEHISVNHVENYLLSKGFFDSVDFRSWGSTYDETLGNTFEYYDEKVYEEIKKAYLAFDKTTIPYEDIKWAAKEIAIEYRRPLIKINRSITKEIDKLHQIPWQDIEDLPAIRGTYSISGRTVYSTPNIYYGNENVNYFNRITVKIEIKDTLYKNCLEKKALSALLIQILNMNLIQHLRNRYVLYDNAGSWNNENNTISHKTNFSFLKTNRPSQEDFQKTCNDFLSHLINDDNKEEYSPFVLRVKHLLKEHYKDFENFYFGLRKLSDITDGILIGPKGWNSVADEEIIKELLLGATISCEYGDNLISGRD
;
A
#
# COMPACT_ATOMS: atom_id res chain seq x y z
N MET A 1 1.34 -12.60 13.08
CA MET A 1 2.09 -11.92 12.00
C MET A 1 2.86 -12.99 11.25
N ASP A 2 2.76 -13.02 9.92
CA ASP A 2 3.48 -13.94 9.04
C ASP A 2 4.67 -13.17 8.45
N LYS A 3 5.89 -13.63 8.74
CA LYS A 3 7.13 -12.99 8.29
C LYS A 3 7.98 -14.00 7.56
N ARG A 4 8.26 -13.74 6.29
CA ARG A 4 9.00 -14.68 5.44
C ARG A 4 10.15 -13.98 4.77
N PHE A 5 11.21 -14.71 4.49
CA PHE A 5 12.35 -14.18 3.75
C PHE A 5 12.84 -15.13 2.66
N LYS A 6 13.56 -14.56 1.69
CA LYS A 6 14.42 -15.26 0.74
C LYS A 6 15.74 -14.55 0.58
N LYS A 7 16.77 -15.30 0.20
CA LYS A 7 18.09 -14.76 -0.15
C LYS A 7 18.37 -14.96 -1.63
N SER A 8 18.71 -13.87 -2.30
CA SER A 8 19.14 -13.82 -3.69
C SER A 8 20.67 -13.89 -3.79
N GLU A 9 21.19 -14.13 -5.00
CA GLU A 9 22.60 -13.89 -5.33
C GLU A 9 22.91 -12.39 -5.50
N ASN A 10 21.87 -11.57 -5.65
CA ASN A 10 21.99 -10.15 -6.00
C ASN A 10 20.84 -9.34 -5.39
N GLY A 11 21.17 -8.19 -4.78
CA GLY A 11 20.18 -7.34 -4.10
C GLY A 11 19.15 -6.68 -5.01
N LEU A 12 19.49 -6.36 -6.26
CA LEU A 12 18.50 -5.84 -7.21
C LEU A 12 17.50 -6.93 -7.62
N ILE A 13 17.94 -8.18 -7.76
CA ILE A 13 17.05 -9.32 -8.01
C ILE A 13 16.16 -9.59 -6.80
N ALA A 14 16.70 -9.47 -5.58
CA ALA A 14 15.92 -9.57 -4.35
C ALA A 14 14.81 -8.51 -4.32
N HIS A 15 15.16 -7.25 -4.62
CA HIS A 15 14.21 -6.14 -4.58
C HIS A 15 13.12 -6.22 -5.65
N ILE A 16 13.46 -6.62 -6.88
CA ILE A 16 12.46 -6.88 -7.93
C ILE A 16 11.50 -7.99 -7.49
N TYR A 17 12.03 -9.07 -6.91
CA TYR A 17 11.22 -10.19 -6.46
C TYR A 17 10.33 -9.81 -5.27
N GLU A 18 10.80 -8.94 -4.36
CA GLU A 18 10.01 -8.37 -3.28
C GLU A 18 8.73 -7.71 -3.82
N HIS A 19 8.86 -6.74 -4.74
CA HIS A 19 7.73 -6.05 -5.37
C HIS A 19 6.73 -7.04 -5.98
N ILE A 20 7.22 -8.03 -6.74
CA ILE A 20 6.37 -9.02 -7.40
C ILE A 20 5.61 -9.87 -6.37
N SER A 21 6.32 -10.36 -5.36
CA SER A 21 5.76 -11.28 -4.37
C SER A 21 4.76 -10.61 -3.43
N VAL A 22 5.05 -9.40 -2.96
CA VAL A 22 4.13 -8.60 -2.14
C VAL A 22 2.86 -8.30 -2.93
N ASN A 23 3.00 -7.76 -4.14
CA ASN A 23 1.85 -7.44 -5.00
C ASN A 23 0.99 -8.68 -5.30
N HIS A 24 1.61 -9.84 -5.51
CA HIS A 24 0.86 -11.08 -5.76
C HIS A 24 -0.03 -11.46 -4.57
N VAL A 25 0.55 -11.47 -3.36
CA VAL A 25 -0.17 -11.87 -2.15
C VAL A 25 -1.27 -10.84 -1.81
N GLU A 26 -0.97 -9.55 -1.90
CA GLU A 26 -1.95 -8.48 -1.68
C GLU A 26 -3.13 -8.58 -2.66
N ASN A 27 -2.85 -8.75 -3.95
CA ASN A 27 -3.89 -8.91 -4.98
C ASN A 27 -4.72 -10.16 -4.78
N TYR A 28 -4.11 -11.25 -4.33
CA TYR A 28 -4.83 -12.46 -3.95
C TYR A 28 -5.82 -12.15 -2.82
N LEU A 29 -5.37 -11.51 -1.74
CA LEU A 29 -6.23 -11.18 -0.59
C LEU A 29 -7.36 -10.21 -0.97
N LEU A 30 -7.06 -9.17 -1.75
CA LEU A 30 -8.06 -8.25 -2.29
C LEU A 30 -9.12 -8.98 -3.13
N SER A 31 -8.72 -9.94 -3.96
CA SER A 31 -9.65 -10.76 -4.76
C SER A 31 -10.56 -11.67 -3.91
N LYS A 32 -10.18 -11.92 -2.66
CA LYS A 32 -10.99 -12.64 -1.65
C LYS A 32 -11.84 -11.70 -0.79
N GLY A 33 -11.81 -10.40 -1.08
CA GLY A 33 -12.56 -9.39 -0.35
C GLY A 33 -12.01 -9.11 1.04
N PHE A 34 -10.68 -9.24 1.24
CA PHE A 34 -9.97 -8.67 2.40
C PHE A 34 -9.33 -7.35 1.99
N PHE A 35 -9.21 -6.41 2.93
CA PHE A 35 -8.74 -5.05 2.65
C PHE A 35 -7.52 -4.70 3.51
N ASP A 36 -6.57 -3.96 2.91
CA ASP A 36 -5.40 -3.43 3.60
C ASP A 36 -5.87 -2.48 4.72
N SER A 37 -5.25 -2.61 5.88
CA SER A 37 -5.49 -1.85 7.09
C SER A 37 -6.87 -2.08 7.72
N VAL A 38 -7.60 -3.09 7.22
CA VAL A 38 -8.85 -3.59 7.82
C VAL A 38 -8.68 -5.03 8.28
N ASP A 39 -8.19 -5.89 7.39
CA ASP A 39 -8.03 -7.34 7.64
C ASP A 39 -6.56 -7.73 7.82
N PHE A 40 -5.68 -7.04 7.10
CA PHE A 40 -4.24 -7.27 7.12
C PHE A 40 -3.47 -5.97 6.92
N ARG A 41 -2.17 -5.98 7.23
CA ARG A 41 -1.20 -4.96 6.77
C ARG A 41 0.00 -5.67 6.17
N SER A 42 0.56 -5.11 5.12
CA SER A 42 1.68 -5.71 4.41
C SER A 42 2.76 -4.70 4.12
N TRP A 43 4.01 -5.17 4.17
CA TRP A 43 5.15 -4.44 3.69
C TRP A 43 6.26 -5.41 3.27
N GLY A 44 6.94 -5.04 2.20
CA GLY A 44 8.19 -5.66 1.79
C GLY A 44 9.38 -4.92 2.38
N SER A 45 10.52 -5.58 2.45
CA SER A 45 11.78 -4.98 2.84
C SER A 45 12.93 -5.73 2.18
N THR A 46 13.88 -5.00 1.60
CA THR A 46 15.11 -5.58 1.07
C THR A 46 16.34 -5.04 1.78
N TYR A 47 17.18 -5.95 2.27
CA TYR A 47 18.46 -5.70 2.93
C TYR A 47 19.57 -6.44 2.19
N ASP A 48 20.37 -5.70 1.41
CA ASP A 48 21.38 -6.25 0.51
C ASP A 48 20.78 -7.35 -0.38
N GLU A 49 21.23 -8.60 -0.30
CA GLU A 49 20.67 -9.72 -1.07
C GLU A 49 19.49 -10.44 -0.42
N THR A 50 19.00 -9.97 0.72
CA THR A 50 17.90 -10.60 1.47
C THR A 50 16.63 -9.79 1.32
N LEU A 51 15.55 -10.41 0.87
CA LEU A 51 14.22 -9.81 0.89
C LEU A 51 13.36 -10.44 1.99
N GLY A 52 12.52 -9.64 2.60
CA GLY A 52 11.55 -10.04 3.60
C GLY A 52 10.17 -9.49 3.28
N ASN A 53 9.15 -10.34 3.42
CA ASN A 53 7.75 -9.94 3.31
C ASN A 53 7.11 -10.14 4.67
N THR A 54 6.38 -9.12 5.13
CA THR A 54 5.63 -9.20 6.37
C THR A 54 4.15 -8.96 6.10
N PHE A 55 3.31 -9.85 6.63
CA PHE A 55 1.87 -9.72 6.65
C PHE A 55 1.37 -9.80 8.10
N GLU A 56 0.92 -8.68 8.62
CA GLU A 56 0.09 -8.65 9.81
C GLU A 56 -1.33 -9.00 9.43
N TYR A 57 -2.01 -9.75 10.28
CA TYR A 57 -3.39 -10.20 10.08
C TYR A 57 -4.09 -10.18 11.43
N TYR A 58 -5.40 -9.97 11.40
CA TYR A 58 -6.19 -9.83 12.62
C TYR A 58 -7.12 -11.01 12.89
N ASP A 59 -7.31 -11.89 11.92
CA ASP A 59 -8.09 -13.12 12.05
C ASP A 59 -7.36 -14.35 11.45
N GLU A 60 -7.71 -15.54 11.93
CA GLU A 60 -7.12 -16.81 11.46
C GLU A 60 -7.48 -17.11 9.99
N LYS A 61 -8.64 -16.63 9.53
CA LYS A 61 -9.10 -16.85 8.15
C LYS A 61 -8.19 -16.12 7.15
N VAL A 62 -7.76 -14.90 7.45
CA VAL A 62 -6.81 -14.10 6.69
C VAL A 62 -5.46 -14.81 6.66
N TYR A 63 -5.00 -15.35 7.79
CA TYR A 63 -3.77 -16.13 7.84
C TYR A 63 -3.81 -17.36 6.94
N GLU A 64 -4.92 -18.11 6.94
CA GLU A 64 -5.12 -19.23 6.03
C GLU A 64 -5.09 -18.79 4.55
N GLU A 65 -5.68 -17.63 4.23
CA GLU A 65 -5.67 -17.09 2.87
C GLU A 65 -4.28 -16.55 2.46
N ILE A 66 -3.49 -16.01 3.38
CA ILE A 66 -2.07 -15.67 3.16
C ILE A 66 -1.27 -16.93 2.80
N LYS A 67 -1.45 -18.02 3.55
CA LYS A 67 -0.80 -19.31 3.23
C LYS A 67 -1.20 -19.82 1.84
N LYS A 68 -2.47 -19.73 1.47
CA LYS A 68 -2.95 -20.10 0.13
C LYS A 68 -2.39 -19.18 -0.95
N ALA A 69 -2.26 -17.89 -0.69
CA ALA A 69 -1.67 -16.93 -1.61
C ALA A 69 -0.20 -17.27 -1.93
N TYR A 70 0.61 -17.58 -0.91
CA TYR A 70 1.98 -18.04 -1.13
C TYR A 70 2.05 -19.37 -1.88
N LEU A 71 1.19 -20.35 -1.53
CA LEU A 71 1.12 -21.62 -2.26
C LEU A 71 0.68 -21.45 -3.72
N ALA A 72 -0.17 -20.47 -4.01
CA ALA A 72 -0.53 -20.10 -5.37
C ALA A 72 0.65 -19.44 -6.08
N PHE A 73 1.32 -18.50 -5.41
CA PHE A 73 2.49 -17.80 -5.93
C PHE A 73 3.61 -18.76 -6.31
N ASP A 74 3.99 -19.68 -5.41
CA ASP A 74 5.07 -20.66 -5.61
C ASP A 74 4.83 -21.63 -6.78
N LYS A 75 3.59 -21.73 -7.27
CA LYS A 75 3.20 -22.54 -8.43
C LYS A 75 3.11 -21.74 -9.72
N THR A 76 3.22 -20.41 -9.64
CA THR A 76 3.09 -19.54 -10.81
C THR A 76 4.39 -19.47 -11.58
N THR A 77 4.29 -19.27 -12.89
CA THR A 77 5.44 -18.81 -13.68
C THR A 77 5.39 -17.29 -13.69
N ILE A 78 6.46 -16.64 -13.23
CA ILE A 78 6.53 -15.17 -13.20
C ILE A 78 6.72 -14.65 -14.64
N PRO A 79 5.74 -13.93 -15.20
CA PRO A 79 5.85 -13.37 -16.54
C PRO A 79 6.94 -12.30 -16.63
N TYR A 80 7.59 -12.19 -17.79
CA TYR A 80 8.58 -11.13 -18.02
C TYR A 80 7.99 -9.72 -17.89
N GLU A 81 6.71 -9.53 -18.21
CA GLU A 81 6.07 -8.22 -18.08
C GLU A 81 5.88 -7.81 -16.60
N ASP A 82 5.65 -8.75 -15.69
CA ASP A 82 5.56 -8.47 -14.24
C ASP A 82 6.94 -8.06 -13.70
N ILE A 83 8.02 -8.73 -14.15
CA ILE A 83 9.40 -8.36 -13.83
C ILE A 83 9.70 -6.94 -14.34
N LYS A 84 9.29 -6.65 -15.57
CA LYS A 84 9.48 -5.33 -16.18
C LYS A 84 8.63 -4.25 -15.50
N TRP A 85 7.46 -4.60 -15.00
CA TRP A 85 6.61 -3.71 -14.22
C TRP A 85 7.30 -3.32 -12.92
N ALA A 86 7.69 -4.31 -12.10
CA ALA A 86 8.44 -4.10 -10.86
C ALA A 86 9.73 -3.31 -11.10
N ALA A 87 10.49 -3.65 -12.15
CA ALA A 87 11.70 -2.90 -12.52
C ALA A 87 11.43 -1.41 -12.81
N LYS A 88 10.28 -1.07 -13.42
CA LYS A 88 9.92 0.33 -13.66
C LYS A 88 9.38 1.03 -12.41
N GLU A 89 8.69 0.33 -11.50
CA GLU A 89 8.33 0.89 -10.19
C GLU A 89 9.59 1.29 -9.42
N ILE A 90 10.59 0.40 -9.36
CA ILE A 90 11.90 0.64 -8.75
C ILE A 90 12.64 1.84 -9.39
N ALA A 91 12.50 2.03 -10.71
CA ALA A 91 13.05 3.22 -11.38
C ALA A 91 12.45 4.52 -10.82
N ILE A 92 11.14 4.50 -10.52
CA ILE A 92 10.41 5.65 -9.98
C ILE A 92 10.79 5.87 -8.51
N GLU A 93 10.78 4.81 -7.70
CA GLU A 93 11.19 4.83 -6.30
C GLU A 93 12.57 5.49 -6.11
N TYR A 94 13.57 5.03 -6.86
CA TYR A 94 14.93 5.56 -6.76
C TYR A 94 15.19 6.79 -7.63
N ARG A 95 14.18 7.27 -8.36
CA ARG A 95 14.29 8.42 -9.27
C ARG A 95 15.42 8.23 -10.28
N ARG A 96 15.59 7.01 -10.79
CA ARG A 96 16.63 6.59 -11.74
C ARG A 96 15.98 5.95 -12.96
N PRO A 97 16.17 6.47 -14.18
CA PRO A 97 15.55 5.91 -15.37
C PRO A 97 16.06 4.48 -15.62
N LEU A 98 15.15 3.56 -15.93
CA LEU A 98 15.48 2.21 -16.40
C LEU A 98 16.04 2.31 -17.82
N ILE A 99 17.35 2.08 -17.98
CA ILE A 99 18.05 2.21 -19.27
C ILE A 99 17.99 0.90 -20.06
N LYS A 100 18.06 -0.24 -19.36
CA LYS A 100 18.10 -1.56 -19.99
C LYS A 100 17.41 -2.59 -19.10
N ILE A 101 16.62 -3.47 -19.72
CA ILE A 101 16.16 -4.73 -19.15
C ILE A 101 16.13 -5.79 -20.25
N ASN A 102 16.84 -6.88 -20.02
CA ASN A 102 16.95 -8.01 -20.92
C ASN A 102 16.04 -9.15 -20.44
N ARG A 103 15.39 -9.85 -21.37
CA ARG A 103 14.55 -11.02 -21.06
C ARG A 103 15.28 -12.12 -20.28
N SER A 104 16.61 -12.22 -20.39
CA SER A 104 17.43 -13.16 -19.62
C SER A 104 17.32 -13.00 -18.10
N ILE A 105 16.84 -11.85 -17.59
CA ILE A 105 16.57 -11.65 -16.16
C ILE A 105 15.55 -12.66 -15.60
N THR A 106 14.67 -13.21 -16.44
CA THR A 106 13.71 -14.24 -16.01
C THR A 106 14.42 -15.42 -15.37
N LYS A 107 15.61 -15.80 -15.86
CA LYS A 107 16.39 -16.91 -15.30
C LYS A 107 16.87 -16.65 -13.88
N GLU A 108 17.20 -15.40 -13.55
CA GLU A 108 17.63 -15.02 -12.19
C GLU A 108 16.42 -15.01 -11.24
N ILE A 109 15.28 -14.49 -11.71
CA ILE A 109 14.02 -14.48 -10.97
C ILE A 109 13.48 -15.90 -10.75
N ASP A 110 13.49 -16.76 -11.77
CA ASP A 110 13.02 -18.15 -11.70
C ASP A 110 13.85 -18.97 -10.71
N LYS A 111 15.17 -18.76 -10.68
CA LYS A 111 16.05 -19.39 -9.68
C LYS A 111 15.64 -19.00 -8.25
N LEU A 112 15.42 -17.71 -8.00
CA LEU A 112 14.97 -17.24 -6.68
C LEU A 112 13.55 -17.73 -6.36
N HIS A 113 12.69 -17.84 -7.37
CA HIS A 113 11.33 -18.34 -7.21
C HIS A 113 11.31 -19.79 -6.72
N GLN A 114 12.20 -20.63 -7.24
CA GLN A 114 12.35 -22.04 -6.85
C GLN A 114 12.88 -22.26 -5.43
N ILE A 115 13.53 -21.26 -4.82
CA ILE A 115 13.99 -21.35 -3.43
C ILE A 115 12.75 -21.26 -2.52
N PRO A 116 12.51 -22.21 -1.60
CA PRO A 116 11.37 -22.12 -0.70
C PRO A 116 11.48 -20.90 0.23
N TRP A 117 10.33 -20.31 0.59
CA TRP A 117 10.27 -19.28 1.63
C TRP A 117 10.76 -19.84 2.96
N GLN A 118 11.51 -19.01 3.71
CA GLN A 118 11.98 -19.32 5.07
C GLN A 118 11.26 -18.42 6.07
N ASP A 119 11.07 -18.91 7.29
CA ASP A 119 10.52 -18.12 8.39
C ASP A 119 11.57 -17.12 8.87
N ILE A 120 11.19 -15.87 9.15
CA ILE A 120 12.12 -14.87 9.66
C ILE A 120 12.83 -15.28 10.96
N GLU A 121 12.24 -16.19 11.75
CA GLU A 121 12.88 -16.73 12.96
C GLU A 121 14.16 -17.50 12.65
N ASP A 122 14.30 -18.04 11.44
CA ASP A 122 15.49 -18.74 10.95
C ASP A 122 16.53 -17.79 10.34
N LEU A 123 16.26 -16.49 10.25
CA LEU A 123 17.18 -15.54 9.65
C LEU A 123 18.40 -15.34 10.57
N PRO A 124 19.63 -15.70 10.14
CA PRO A 124 20.82 -15.41 10.93
C PRO A 124 21.06 -13.91 11.04
N ALA A 125 21.83 -13.49 12.04
CA ALA A 125 22.24 -12.09 12.16
C ALA A 125 22.98 -11.64 10.88
N ILE A 126 22.35 -10.76 10.12
CA ILE A 126 22.93 -10.12 8.94
C ILE A 126 23.24 -8.66 9.27
N ARG A 127 24.37 -8.16 8.77
CA ARG A 127 24.66 -6.73 8.80
C ARG A 127 23.95 -6.08 7.62
N GLY A 128 22.67 -5.73 7.79
CA GLY A 128 21.95 -4.95 6.81
C GLY A 128 22.49 -3.52 6.75
N THR A 129 22.77 -3.01 5.55
CA THR A 129 22.92 -1.56 5.39
C THR A 129 21.53 -0.92 5.32
N TYR A 130 21.14 -0.13 6.33
CA TYR A 130 19.84 0.59 6.38
C TYR A 130 19.65 1.61 5.26
N SER A 131 20.68 1.80 4.44
CA SER A 131 20.47 2.35 3.13
C SER A 131 19.71 1.34 2.30
N ILE A 132 18.38 1.44 2.35
CA ILE A 132 17.45 0.93 1.33
C ILE A 132 18.15 1.13 -0.04
N SER A 133 18.62 0.02 -0.61
CA SER A 133 19.46 -0.08 -1.82
C SER A 133 20.66 0.91 -1.93
N GLY A 134 21.37 1.18 -0.85
CA GLY A 134 22.46 2.14 -0.81
C GLY A 134 23.67 1.80 -1.67
N ARG A 135 23.59 2.15 -2.95
CA ARG A 135 24.70 2.47 -3.86
C ARG A 135 25.40 1.35 -4.63
N THR A 136 25.09 0.07 -4.46
CA THR A 136 25.98 -0.96 -5.02
C THR A 136 25.44 -1.79 -6.18
N VAL A 137 24.13 -1.87 -6.42
CA VAL A 137 23.62 -2.65 -7.56
C VAL A 137 22.42 -1.98 -8.24
N TYR A 138 22.66 -0.88 -8.93
CA TYR A 138 21.73 -0.36 -9.96
C TYR A 138 21.93 -1.07 -11.31
N SER A 139 22.69 -2.15 -11.32
CA SER A 139 23.08 -2.87 -12.51
C SER A 139 23.33 -4.34 -12.22
N THR A 140 22.75 -5.20 -13.05
CA THR A 140 23.25 -6.55 -13.30
C THR A 140 23.58 -6.65 -14.78
N PRO A 141 24.14 -7.78 -15.28
CA PRO A 141 24.29 -7.97 -16.73
C PRO A 141 22.98 -7.79 -17.51
N ASN A 142 21.83 -8.05 -16.88
CA ASN A 142 20.52 -8.07 -17.50
C ASN A 142 19.63 -6.86 -17.21
N ILE A 143 19.93 -6.04 -16.22
CA ILE A 143 19.18 -4.82 -15.92
C ILE A 143 20.12 -3.67 -15.55
N TYR A 144 19.81 -2.44 -15.98
CA TYR A 144 20.61 -1.27 -15.68
C TYR A 144 19.75 -0.02 -15.52
N TYR A 145 19.95 0.68 -14.42
CA TYR A 145 19.38 2.00 -14.15
C TYR A 145 20.45 3.08 -14.29
N GLY A 146 20.03 4.23 -14.82
CA GLY A 146 20.90 5.39 -14.98
C GLY A 146 21.21 6.10 -13.66
N ASN A 147 21.84 7.27 -13.80
CA ASN A 147 22.02 8.19 -12.68
C ASN A 147 20.68 8.75 -12.19
N GLU A 148 20.63 9.13 -10.91
CA GLU A 148 19.46 9.79 -10.35
C GLU A 148 19.16 11.05 -11.15
N ASN A 149 17.91 11.17 -11.60
CA ASN A 149 17.47 12.29 -12.42
C ASN A 149 15.96 12.51 -12.25
N VAL A 150 15.61 13.41 -11.34
CA VAL A 150 14.22 13.80 -11.05
C VAL A 150 13.47 14.35 -12.26
N ASN A 151 14.17 14.85 -13.29
CA ASN A 151 13.53 15.43 -14.48
C ASN A 151 12.88 14.38 -15.38
N TYR A 152 13.15 13.09 -15.17
CA TYR A 152 12.48 11.98 -15.88
C TYR A 152 11.10 11.65 -15.32
N PHE A 153 10.77 12.19 -14.15
CA PHE A 153 9.59 11.83 -13.40
C PHE A 153 8.69 13.05 -13.18
N ASN A 154 7.41 12.80 -13.00
CA ASN A 154 6.42 13.80 -12.62
C ASN A 154 5.57 13.25 -11.48
N ARG A 155 4.63 14.06 -10.99
CA ARG A 155 3.78 13.67 -9.87
C ARG A 155 2.30 13.90 -10.13
N ILE A 156 1.50 13.10 -9.46
CA ILE A 156 0.09 13.38 -9.19
C ILE A 156 -0.07 13.36 -7.68
N THR A 157 -0.55 14.45 -7.10
CA THR A 157 -0.91 14.52 -5.68
C THR A 157 -2.39 14.15 -5.55
N VAL A 158 -2.68 13.11 -4.79
CA VAL A 158 -4.04 12.71 -4.48
C VAL A 158 -4.39 13.19 -3.08
N LYS A 159 -5.49 13.92 -2.95
CA LYS A 159 -6.07 14.31 -1.67
C LYS A 159 -7.35 13.51 -1.42
N ILE A 160 -7.42 12.84 -0.28
CA ILE A 160 -8.63 12.22 0.25
C ILE A 160 -9.10 13.05 1.43
N GLU A 161 -10.39 13.41 1.46
CA GLU A 161 -11.01 14.16 2.55
C GLU A 161 -12.40 13.61 2.88
N ILE A 162 -12.86 13.83 4.11
CA ILE A 162 -14.25 13.59 4.51
C ILE A 162 -14.81 14.91 5.05
N LYS A 163 -16.00 15.28 4.58
CA LYS A 163 -16.68 16.54 4.93
C LYS A 163 -16.84 16.70 6.45
N ASP A 164 -16.39 17.84 6.96
CA ASP A 164 -16.43 18.18 8.40
C ASP A 164 -17.85 18.16 8.97
N THR A 165 -18.85 18.54 8.17
CA THR A 165 -20.26 18.56 8.55
C THR A 165 -20.78 17.22 9.07
N LEU A 166 -20.15 16.10 8.71
CA LEU A 166 -20.55 14.76 9.14
C LEU A 166 -20.05 14.38 10.54
N TYR A 167 -19.03 15.07 11.06
CA TYR A 167 -18.41 14.75 12.35
C TYR A 167 -18.18 15.96 13.25
N LYS A 168 -18.57 17.16 12.84
CA LYS A 168 -18.36 18.42 13.59
C LYS A 168 -18.79 18.36 15.06
N ASN A 169 -19.82 17.57 15.38
CA ASN A 169 -20.38 17.43 16.73
C ASN A 169 -20.15 16.04 17.36
N CYS A 170 -19.29 15.20 16.79
CA CYS A 170 -19.01 13.86 17.30
C CYS A 170 -17.52 13.53 17.16
N LEU A 171 -16.83 13.47 18.31
CA LEU A 171 -15.39 13.24 18.36
C LEU A 171 -15.03 11.84 17.83
N GLU A 172 -15.85 10.83 18.13
CA GLU A 172 -15.65 9.46 17.67
C GLU A 172 -15.79 9.37 16.15
N LYS A 173 -16.76 10.07 15.54
CA LYS A 173 -16.84 10.16 14.07
C LYS A 173 -15.63 10.89 13.48
N LYS A 174 -15.08 11.93 14.14
CA LYS A 174 -13.87 12.63 13.67
C LYS A 174 -12.65 11.69 13.68
N ALA A 175 -12.50 10.89 14.73
CA ALA A 175 -11.46 9.86 14.80
C ALA A 175 -11.66 8.76 13.73
N LEU A 176 -12.90 8.32 13.53
CA LEU A 176 -13.24 7.36 12.47
C LEU A 176 -12.96 7.91 11.08
N SER A 177 -13.24 9.19 10.81
CA SER A 177 -12.90 9.82 9.53
C SER A 177 -11.41 9.75 9.22
N ALA A 178 -10.54 10.02 10.21
CA ALA A 178 -9.09 9.88 10.02
C ALA A 178 -8.69 8.43 9.68
N LEU A 179 -9.27 7.45 10.38
CA LEU A 179 -9.04 6.03 10.09
C LEU A 179 -9.53 5.63 8.70
N LEU A 180 -10.75 6.03 8.31
CA LEU A 180 -11.32 5.73 7.00
C LEU A 180 -10.50 6.36 5.87
N ILE A 181 -10.04 7.62 6.02
CA ILE A 181 -9.16 8.27 5.04
C ILE A 181 -7.88 7.45 4.83
N GLN A 182 -7.28 6.94 5.90
CA GLN A 182 -6.08 6.12 5.82
C GLN A 182 -6.34 4.77 5.17
N ILE A 183 -7.42 4.07 5.56
CA ILE A 183 -7.80 2.79 4.94
C ILE A 183 -8.08 2.99 3.44
N LEU A 184 -8.82 4.04 3.07
CA LEU A 184 -9.06 4.41 1.68
C LEU A 184 -7.75 4.66 0.94
N ASN A 185 -6.81 5.38 1.55
CA ASN A 185 -5.51 5.64 0.95
C ASN A 185 -4.72 4.36 0.67
N MET A 186 -4.62 3.44 1.64
CA MET A 186 -3.88 2.19 1.48
C MET A 186 -4.48 1.32 0.37
N ASN A 187 -5.81 1.16 0.36
CA ASN A 187 -6.48 0.37 -0.67
C ASN A 187 -6.44 1.05 -2.05
N LEU A 188 -6.44 2.40 -2.09
CA LEU A 188 -6.30 3.16 -3.34
C LEU A 188 -4.89 2.98 -3.93
N ILE A 189 -3.83 3.02 -3.11
CA ILE A 189 -2.46 2.77 -3.56
C ILE A 189 -2.40 1.44 -4.32
N GLN A 190 -2.93 0.37 -3.73
CA GLN A 190 -2.94 -0.95 -4.36
C GLN A 190 -3.79 -0.99 -5.63
N HIS A 191 -4.97 -0.36 -5.61
CA HIS A 191 -5.83 -0.26 -6.78
C HIS A 191 -5.14 0.45 -7.97
N LEU A 192 -4.35 1.49 -7.68
CA LEU A 192 -3.63 2.27 -8.68
C LEU A 192 -2.37 1.55 -9.17
N ARG A 193 -1.61 0.86 -8.31
CA ARG A 193 -0.42 0.06 -8.70
C ARG A 193 -0.76 -1.06 -9.68
N ASN A 194 -1.98 -1.62 -9.59
CA ASN A 194 -2.49 -2.60 -10.54
C ASN A 194 -2.85 -2.03 -11.92
N ARG A 195 -2.93 -0.71 -12.07
CA ARG A 195 -3.36 -0.03 -13.30
C ARG A 195 -2.25 0.80 -13.93
N TYR A 196 -1.37 1.34 -13.09
CA TYR A 196 -0.34 2.27 -13.50
C TYR A 196 0.99 1.87 -12.89
N VAL A 197 2.05 2.06 -13.66
CA VAL A 197 3.42 1.96 -13.15
C VAL A 197 3.72 3.26 -12.40
N LEU A 198 3.67 3.20 -11.07
CA LEU A 198 3.85 4.34 -10.18
C LEU A 198 4.60 3.94 -8.91
N TYR A 199 4.96 4.94 -8.11
CA TYR A 199 5.41 4.73 -6.74
C TYR A 199 4.82 5.80 -5.83
N ASP A 200 4.19 5.42 -4.72
CA ASP A 200 3.70 6.34 -3.71
C ASP A 200 4.84 6.85 -2.82
N ASN A 201 4.78 8.12 -2.46
CA ASN A 201 5.76 8.78 -1.61
C ASN A 201 5.06 9.20 -0.31
N ALA A 202 5.85 9.58 0.69
CA ALA A 202 5.34 9.98 2.00
C ALA A 202 4.11 10.91 1.89
N GLY A 203 3.07 10.52 2.62
CA GLY A 203 1.83 11.27 2.71
C GLY A 203 1.87 12.31 3.82
N SER A 204 1.01 13.31 3.72
CA SER A 204 0.87 14.36 4.73
C SER A 204 -0.58 14.49 5.18
N TRP A 205 -0.78 14.61 6.48
CA TRP A 205 -2.07 14.95 7.07
C TRP A 205 -2.25 16.45 7.13
N ASN A 206 -3.47 16.89 6.84
CA ASN A 206 -3.89 18.27 7.02
C ASN A 206 -5.25 18.27 7.74
N ASN A 207 -5.36 19.12 8.76
CA ASN A 207 -6.57 19.35 9.54
C ASN A 207 -6.86 20.86 9.66
N GLU A 208 -6.92 21.54 8.53
CA GLU A 208 -7.32 22.94 8.43
C GLU A 208 -8.85 23.06 8.44
N ASN A 209 -9.37 24.08 9.12
CA ASN A 209 -10.81 24.38 9.19
C ASN A 209 -11.67 23.19 9.65
N ASN A 210 -11.16 22.35 10.54
CA ASN A 210 -11.79 21.11 11.02
C ASN A 210 -12.04 20.05 9.92
N THR A 211 -11.47 20.21 8.73
CA THR A 211 -11.57 19.20 7.67
C THR A 211 -10.32 18.34 7.67
N ILE A 212 -10.47 17.08 8.06
CA ILE A 212 -9.38 16.11 7.99
C ILE A 212 -9.19 15.67 6.55
N SER A 213 -7.95 15.77 6.08
CA SER A 213 -7.54 15.27 4.77
C SER A 213 -6.15 14.66 4.81
N HIS A 214 -5.93 13.73 3.90
CA HIS A 214 -4.62 13.14 3.66
C HIS A 214 -4.21 13.34 2.22
N LYS A 215 -2.98 13.78 2.00
CA LYS A 215 -2.38 13.93 0.67
C LYS A 215 -1.30 12.89 0.47
N THR A 216 -1.34 12.19 -0.66
CA THR A 216 -0.32 11.22 -1.08
C THR A 216 0.24 11.65 -2.43
N ASN A 217 1.56 11.65 -2.55
CA ASN A 217 2.25 12.00 -3.79
C ASN A 217 2.59 10.73 -4.55
N PHE A 218 1.99 10.53 -5.72
CA PHE A 218 2.32 9.45 -6.63
C PHE A 218 3.30 9.95 -7.68
N SER A 219 4.42 9.26 -7.81
CA SER A 219 5.44 9.54 -8.82
C SER A 219 5.22 8.65 -10.04
N PHE A 220 5.44 9.21 -11.23
CA PHE A 220 5.34 8.49 -12.51
C PHE A 220 6.53 8.81 -13.40
N LEU A 221 6.81 7.93 -14.36
CA LEU A 221 7.61 8.29 -15.52
C LEU A 221 6.85 9.33 -16.36
N LYS A 222 7.54 10.38 -16.83
CA LYS A 222 6.91 11.44 -17.65
C LYS A 222 6.17 10.91 -18.87
N THR A 223 6.71 9.86 -19.50
CA THR A 223 6.13 9.24 -20.70
C THR A 223 4.89 8.42 -20.43
N ASN A 224 4.63 8.03 -19.17
CA ASN A 224 3.58 7.10 -18.79
C ASN A 224 2.63 7.67 -17.72
N ARG A 225 2.65 8.99 -17.50
CA ARG A 225 1.68 9.63 -16.61
C ARG A 225 0.29 9.58 -17.28
N PRO A 226 -0.75 9.08 -16.60
CA PRO A 226 -2.12 9.10 -17.14
C PRO A 226 -2.64 10.54 -17.32
N SER A 227 -3.73 10.68 -18.09
CA SER A 227 -4.42 11.97 -18.20
C SER A 227 -5.16 12.30 -16.90
N GLN A 228 -5.38 13.60 -16.64
CA GLN A 228 -6.10 14.05 -15.46
C GLN A 228 -7.50 13.47 -15.36
N GLU A 229 -8.22 13.42 -16.49
CA GLU A 229 -9.55 12.86 -16.57
C GLU A 229 -9.55 11.36 -16.25
N ASP A 230 -8.67 10.58 -16.89
CA ASP A 230 -8.62 9.12 -16.70
C ASP A 230 -8.23 8.74 -15.26
N PHE A 231 -7.26 9.46 -14.70
CA PHE A 231 -6.79 9.19 -13.34
C PHE A 231 -7.84 9.57 -12.29
N GLN A 232 -8.47 10.74 -12.46
CA GLN A 232 -9.56 11.17 -11.58
C GLN A 232 -10.76 10.20 -11.67
N LYS A 233 -11.10 9.75 -12.88
CA LYS A 233 -12.14 8.74 -13.08
C LYS A 233 -11.78 7.44 -12.37
N THR A 234 -10.54 6.96 -12.48
CA THR A 234 -10.08 5.75 -11.79
C THR A 234 -10.22 5.87 -10.27
N CYS A 235 -9.84 6.99 -9.68
CA CYS A 235 -10.03 7.26 -8.25
C CYS A 235 -11.52 7.28 -7.84
N ASN A 236 -12.37 7.92 -8.64
CA ASN A 236 -13.81 8.00 -8.37
C ASN A 236 -14.49 6.64 -8.50
N ASP A 237 -14.11 5.85 -9.51
CA ASP A 237 -14.60 4.50 -9.72
C ASP A 237 -14.19 3.63 -8.53
N PHE A 238 -12.94 3.69 -8.07
CA PHE A 238 -12.48 2.97 -6.88
C PHE A 238 -13.34 3.26 -5.65
N LEU A 239 -13.56 4.55 -5.33
CA LEU A 239 -14.38 4.93 -4.18
C LEU A 239 -15.81 4.42 -4.34
N SER A 240 -16.39 4.53 -5.54
CA SER A 240 -17.74 4.07 -5.83
C SER A 240 -17.88 2.55 -5.67
N HIS A 241 -16.91 1.76 -6.10
CA HIS A 241 -16.93 0.30 -5.95
C HIS A 241 -16.72 -0.15 -4.50
N LEU A 242 -15.97 0.61 -3.68
CA LEU A 242 -15.84 0.29 -2.26
C LEU A 242 -17.14 0.53 -1.48
N ILE A 243 -17.89 1.58 -1.85
CA ILE A 243 -19.11 1.99 -1.15
C ILE A 243 -20.31 1.16 -1.57
N ASN A 244 -20.44 0.89 -2.88
CA ASN A 244 -21.59 0.21 -3.44
C ASN A 244 -21.33 -1.29 -3.53
N ASP A 245 -22.37 -2.09 -3.27
CA ASP A 245 -22.32 -3.52 -3.51
C ASP A 245 -22.97 -3.87 -4.84
N ASP A 246 -22.22 -4.55 -5.70
CA ASP A 246 -22.72 -5.07 -6.98
C ASP A 246 -23.81 -6.14 -6.77
N ASN A 247 -23.84 -6.80 -5.61
CA ASN A 247 -24.87 -7.79 -5.26
C ASN A 247 -26.16 -7.18 -4.69
N LYS A 248 -26.24 -5.84 -4.61
CA LYS A 248 -27.39 -5.08 -4.11
C LYS A 248 -27.74 -5.35 -2.64
N GLU A 249 -26.79 -5.82 -1.83
CA GLU A 249 -26.97 -5.83 -0.38
C GLU A 249 -26.97 -4.39 0.17
N GLU A 250 -27.50 -4.22 1.38
CA GLU A 250 -27.65 -2.91 2.01
C GLU A 250 -26.29 -2.23 2.28
N TYR A 251 -25.25 -3.03 2.56
CA TYR A 251 -23.90 -2.59 2.90
C TYR A 251 -22.85 -3.38 2.11
N SER A 252 -21.84 -2.70 1.61
CA SER A 252 -20.74 -3.36 0.91
C SER A 252 -19.91 -4.23 1.85
N PRO A 253 -19.22 -5.27 1.33
CA PRO A 253 -18.30 -6.07 2.12
C PRO A 253 -17.27 -5.21 2.86
N PHE A 254 -16.80 -4.12 2.26
CA PHE A 254 -15.88 -3.18 2.88
C PHE A 254 -16.47 -2.56 4.17
N VAL A 255 -17.71 -2.07 4.14
CA VAL A 255 -18.38 -1.50 5.33
C VAL A 255 -18.48 -2.53 6.45
N LEU A 256 -18.91 -3.75 6.12
CA LEU A 256 -19.05 -4.83 7.09
C LEU A 256 -17.70 -5.21 7.73
N ARG A 257 -16.62 -5.21 6.94
CA ARG A 257 -15.27 -5.50 7.42
C ARG A 257 -14.70 -4.39 8.30
N VAL A 258 -14.93 -3.12 7.95
CA VAL A 258 -14.53 -1.99 8.82
C VAL A 258 -15.27 -2.06 10.15
N LYS A 259 -16.57 -2.37 10.15
CA LYS A 259 -17.31 -2.61 11.41
C LYS A 259 -16.68 -3.74 12.22
N HIS A 260 -16.31 -4.85 11.57
CA HIS A 260 -15.67 -5.98 12.23
C HIS A 260 -14.34 -5.57 12.89
N LEU A 261 -13.47 -4.84 12.17
CA LEU A 261 -12.23 -4.26 12.71
C LEU A 261 -12.50 -3.46 14.01
N LEU A 262 -13.44 -2.52 13.96
CA LEU A 262 -13.75 -1.64 15.08
C LEU A 262 -14.33 -2.40 16.28
N LYS A 263 -15.16 -3.42 16.04
CA LYS A 263 -15.79 -4.20 17.11
C LYS A 263 -14.84 -5.22 17.72
N GLU A 264 -14.10 -5.95 16.89
CA GLU A 264 -13.39 -7.15 17.33
C GLU A 264 -11.91 -6.90 17.55
N HIS A 265 -11.23 -6.28 16.59
CA HIS A 265 -9.77 -6.13 16.65
C HIS A 265 -9.34 -4.93 17.48
N TYR A 266 -10.12 -3.84 17.44
CA TYR A 266 -9.87 -2.63 18.25
C TYR A 266 -10.35 -2.77 19.71
N LYS A 267 -10.65 -4.00 20.16
CA LYS A 267 -10.72 -4.32 21.60
C LYS A 267 -9.35 -4.19 22.27
N ASP A 268 -8.29 -4.48 21.52
CA ASP A 268 -6.90 -4.43 21.97
C ASP A 268 -6.20 -3.21 21.38
N PHE A 269 -5.63 -2.36 22.25
CA PHE A 269 -5.03 -1.10 21.83
C PHE A 269 -3.79 -1.29 20.92
N GLU A 270 -3.12 -2.44 21.04
CA GLU A 270 -1.94 -2.81 20.23
C GLU A 270 -2.29 -2.99 18.75
N ASN A 271 -3.55 -3.29 18.46
CA ASN A 271 -4.05 -3.49 17.09
C ASN A 271 -4.46 -2.19 16.41
N PHE A 272 -4.41 -1.04 17.10
CA PHE A 272 -4.81 0.22 16.48
C PHE A 272 -3.86 0.57 15.34
N TYR A 273 -4.44 0.92 14.18
CA TYR A 273 -3.64 1.39 13.06
C TYR A 273 -2.77 2.59 13.46
N PHE A 274 -3.39 3.58 14.11
CA PHE A 274 -2.69 4.72 14.68
C PHE A 274 -2.40 4.48 16.15
N GLY A 275 -1.14 4.64 16.54
CA GLY A 275 -0.83 4.89 17.94
C GLY A 275 -1.56 6.14 18.43
N LEU A 276 -1.94 6.16 19.72
CA LEU A 276 -2.73 7.25 20.33
C LEU A 276 -2.19 8.64 20.03
N ARG A 277 -0.86 8.80 20.09
CA ARG A 277 -0.20 10.08 19.79
C ARG A 277 -0.44 10.54 18.36
N LYS A 278 -0.21 9.67 17.38
CA LYS A 278 -0.37 10.01 15.96
C LYS A 278 -1.82 10.36 15.64
N LEU A 279 -2.78 9.61 16.17
CA LEU A 279 -4.20 9.93 15.97
C LEU A 279 -4.56 11.28 16.60
N SER A 280 -4.12 11.52 17.83
CA SER A 280 -4.31 12.80 18.53
C SER A 280 -3.73 13.97 17.74
N ASP A 281 -2.53 13.82 17.17
CA ASP A 281 -1.90 14.88 16.36
C ASP A 281 -2.71 15.15 15.07
N ILE A 282 -3.29 14.12 14.44
CA ILE A 282 -4.13 14.26 13.23
C ILE A 282 -5.48 14.92 13.54
N THR A 283 -6.06 14.64 14.69
CA THR A 283 -7.49 14.90 14.99
C THR A 283 -7.73 16.07 15.96
N ASP A 284 -6.71 16.90 16.21
CA ASP A 284 -6.71 18.01 17.18
C ASP A 284 -6.95 17.57 18.63
N GLY A 285 -6.20 16.56 19.09
CA GLY A 285 -6.19 16.15 20.49
C GLY A 285 -7.19 15.04 20.84
N ILE A 286 -7.84 14.41 19.86
CA ILE A 286 -8.79 13.34 20.15
C ILE A 286 -8.03 12.07 20.54
N LEU A 287 -8.39 11.55 21.72
CA LEU A 287 -8.00 10.24 22.20
C LEU A 287 -9.23 9.35 22.18
N ILE A 288 -9.12 8.20 21.52
CA ILE A 288 -10.18 7.21 21.42
C ILE A 288 -9.65 5.84 21.83
N GLY A 289 -10.39 5.19 22.73
CA GLY A 289 -10.11 3.83 23.18
C GLY A 289 -11.16 2.84 22.64
N PRO A 290 -11.07 1.56 23.02
CA PRO A 290 -11.96 0.51 22.53
C PRO A 290 -13.45 0.82 22.64
N LYS A 291 -13.89 1.43 23.75
CA LYS A 291 -15.29 1.83 23.94
C LYS A 291 -15.77 2.88 22.93
N GLY A 292 -14.90 3.83 22.56
CA GLY A 292 -15.22 4.85 21.58
C GLY A 292 -15.21 4.28 20.15
N TRP A 293 -14.27 3.39 19.82
CA TRP A 293 -14.31 2.71 18.53
C TRP A 293 -15.58 1.88 18.36
N ASN A 294 -15.99 1.16 19.41
CA ASN A 294 -17.22 0.37 19.39
C ASN A 294 -18.49 1.23 19.27
N SER A 295 -18.50 2.49 19.73
CA SER A 295 -19.67 3.37 19.61
C SER A 295 -19.93 3.86 18.18
N VAL A 296 -18.91 3.82 17.32
CA VAL A 296 -19.00 4.15 15.88
C VAL A 296 -18.86 2.93 14.98
N ALA A 297 -18.83 1.74 15.54
CA ALA A 297 -18.78 0.47 14.82
C ALA A 297 -20.17 0.07 14.30
N ASP A 298 -20.70 0.91 13.42
CA ASP A 298 -22.06 0.85 12.89
C ASP A 298 -22.05 1.07 11.38
N GLU A 299 -22.76 0.24 10.64
CA GLU A 299 -22.73 0.26 9.18
C GLU A 299 -23.29 1.55 8.59
N GLU A 300 -24.32 2.14 9.19
CA GLU A 300 -24.91 3.41 8.74
C GLU A 300 -23.91 4.54 8.92
N ILE A 301 -23.25 4.62 10.08
CA ILE A 301 -22.22 5.62 10.38
C ILE A 301 -21.04 5.51 9.40
N ILE A 302 -20.52 4.29 9.19
CA ILE A 302 -19.39 4.06 8.29
C ILE A 302 -19.77 4.44 6.86
N LYS A 303 -20.93 4.00 6.38
CA LYS A 303 -21.43 4.31 5.03
C LYS A 303 -21.66 5.80 4.83
N GLU A 304 -22.23 6.49 5.82
CA GLU A 304 -22.43 7.95 5.79
C GLU A 304 -21.10 8.69 5.60
N LEU A 305 -20.08 8.35 6.40
CA LEU A 305 -18.75 8.97 6.30
C LEU A 305 -18.10 8.69 4.95
N LEU A 306 -18.22 7.47 4.41
CA LEU A 306 -17.67 7.11 3.10
C LEU A 306 -18.39 7.84 1.95
N LEU A 307 -19.71 8.00 2.01
CA LEU A 307 -20.47 8.82 1.04
C LEU A 307 -20.08 10.31 1.11
N GLY A 308 -19.58 10.76 2.26
CA GLY A 308 -18.99 12.07 2.45
C GLY A 308 -17.54 12.21 1.99
N ALA A 309 -16.88 11.12 1.60
CA ALA A 309 -15.50 11.13 1.16
C ALA A 309 -15.36 11.68 -0.27
N THR A 310 -14.30 12.43 -0.52
CA THR A 310 -13.94 12.86 -1.88
C THR A 310 -12.47 12.57 -2.15
N ILE A 311 -12.17 12.29 -3.41
CA ILE A 311 -10.79 12.11 -3.89
C ILE A 311 -10.56 13.16 -4.98
N SER A 312 -9.52 13.97 -4.84
CA SER A 312 -9.13 14.96 -5.84
C SER A 312 -7.67 14.79 -6.24
N CYS A 313 -7.38 15.01 -7.52
CA CYS A 313 -6.05 14.80 -8.10
C CYS A 313 -5.47 16.13 -8.62
N GLU A 314 -4.29 16.49 -8.14
CA GLU A 314 -3.52 17.66 -8.59
C GLU A 314 -2.28 17.22 -9.37
N TYR A 315 -2.07 17.81 -10.54
CA TYR A 315 -0.98 17.44 -11.44
C TYR A 315 0.22 18.36 -11.24
N GLY A 316 1.37 17.78 -10.92
CA GLY A 316 2.64 18.50 -10.78
C GLY A 316 3.65 18.05 -11.83
N ASP A 317 4.35 18.99 -12.45
CA ASP A 317 5.29 18.70 -13.54
C ASP A 317 6.67 18.22 -13.09
N ASN A 318 6.99 18.38 -11.80
CA ASN A 318 8.26 17.96 -11.21
C ASN A 318 8.04 17.26 -9.86
N LEU A 319 8.92 16.29 -9.54
CA LEU A 319 9.04 15.77 -8.18
C LEU A 319 9.50 16.89 -7.22
N ILE A 320 9.05 16.83 -5.98
CA ILE A 320 9.58 17.71 -4.92
C ILE A 320 11.00 17.20 -4.59
N SER A 321 11.98 18.09 -4.57
CA SER A 321 13.33 17.76 -4.10
C SER A 321 13.28 17.47 -2.60
N GLY A 322 13.53 16.21 -2.22
CA GLY A 322 13.42 15.72 -0.85
C GLY A 322 12.94 14.27 -0.85
N ARG A 323 13.61 13.40 -0.09
CA ARG A 323 12.99 12.19 0.47
C ARG A 323 12.44 12.66 1.80
N ASP A 324 11.13 12.87 1.89
CA ASP A 324 10.48 13.00 3.19
C ASP A 324 10.28 11.60 3.78
#